data_AF-A0A814QKS0-F1
#
_entry.id   AF-A0A814QKS0-F1
#
_cell.length_a   1.000
_cell.length_b   1.000
_cell.length_c   1.000
_cell.angle_alpha   90.00
_cell.angle_beta   90.00
_cell.angle_gamma   90.00
#
_symmetry.space_group_name_H-M   'P 1'
#
loop_
_entity.id
_entity.type
_entity.pdbx_description
1 polymer ?
#
loop_
_entity_poly.entity_id
_entity_poly.type
_entity_poly.pdbx_seq_one_letter_code
_entity_poly.pdbx_strand_id
1 'polypeptide(L)'
;MLIVAQCGDLPKWPFVKEYTNSMIGSHADILLRDLIIKYEHDIHLNTIQVVKALRKVANQVQAHDSCFDPPTYIKYQYVPYEMDHRSASLTVSYAYDDWTISNVMYAAGLIDEAQEYHNRSRRASGNRVDFRVDVVIGYDGCHSAVRTAMMKIDAINVAQEYFETYYMEFCIPPKNDQFVMEPNYLHIWPRHQFMLIALPNQDKSFTTTLFSPISIFRTLETADDVLTFFRQYFPDAVSFIGANEIIETYFSSKPQPLISTKCEPHTTYNGDMLLMGDAAHSMAPFYAQGMNSAFEDCLVLFDKLKENNFDFPKAFSAYNRPLRIHKQISIEYLDSNEMINYFDDIST
;
A
#
# COMPACT_ATOMS: atom_id res chain seq x y z
N MET A 1 5.58 38.99 -0.89
CA MET A 1 7.06 39.05 -1.01
C MET A 1 7.75 39.56 0.24
N LEU A 2 7.30 40.68 0.83
CA LEU A 2 7.78 41.12 2.15
C LEU A 2 7.69 40.00 3.21
N ILE A 3 6.61 39.22 3.21
CA ILE A 3 6.41 38.09 4.13
C ILE A 3 7.55 37.06 4.03
N VAL A 4 8.00 36.68 2.83
CA VAL A 4 9.13 35.75 2.66
C VAL A 4 10.46 36.37 3.12
N ALA A 5 10.62 37.69 2.92
CA ALA A 5 11.80 38.43 3.34
C ALA A 5 11.87 38.60 4.87
N GLN A 6 10.74 38.75 5.55
CA GLN A 6 10.64 38.99 6.99
C GLN A 6 10.48 37.70 7.80
N CYS A 7 9.65 36.79 7.31
CA CYS A 7 9.21 35.59 8.04
C CYS A 7 9.88 34.30 7.55
N GLY A 8 10.63 34.34 6.46
CA GLY A 8 11.26 33.13 5.89
C GLY A 8 10.47 32.54 4.74
N ASP A 9 9.15 32.47 4.88
CA ASP A 9 8.28 31.52 4.16
C ASP A 9 7.17 32.23 3.37
N LEU A 10 6.52 31.49 2.45
CA LEU A 10 5.25 31.93 1.85
C LEU A 10 4.08 31.84 2.85
N PRO A 11 2.96 32.55 2.60
CA PRO A 11 1.78 32.46 3.47
C PRO A 11 1.31 31.01 3.64
N LYS A 12 1.18 30.58 4.90
CA LYS A 12 0.70 29.26 5.31
C LYS A 12 -0.63 29.40 6.06
N TRP A 13 -1.35 28.30 6.24
CA TRP A 13 -2.56 28.28 7.06
C TRP A 13 -2.20 28.22 8.55
N PRO A 14 -2.55 29.23 9.37
CA PRO A 14 -2.36 29.16 10.81
C PRO A 14 -3.48 28.35 11.46
N PHE A 15 -3.16 27.53 12.47
CA PHE A 15 -4.16 26.88 13.31
C PHE A 15 -4.23 27.64 14.65
N VAL A 16 -5.35 28.32 14.86
CA VAL A 16 -5.62 29.15 16.06
C VAL A 16 -4.62 30.32 16.21
N LYS A 17 -3.50 30.14 16.93
CA LYS A 17 -2.52 31.21 17.20
C LYS A 17 -1.15 30.96 16.57
N GLU A 18 -0.89 29.78 16.02
CA GLU A 18 0.43 29.36 15.56
C GLU A 18 0.34 28.53 14.28
N TYR A 19 1.47 28.37 13.59
CA TYR A 19 1.58 27.43 12.49
C TYR A 19 1.81 26.03 13.05
N THR A 20 0.92 25.08 12.73
CA THR A 20 1.03 23.67 13.18
C THR A 20 1.94 22.84 12.30
N ASN A 21 2.50 23.43 11.25
CA ASN A 21 3.49 22.82 10.35
C ASN A 21 3.04 21.48 9.71
N SER A 22 1.73 21.23 9.66
CA SER A 22 1.11 19.98 9.20
C SER A 22 0.89 19.89 7.69
N MET A 23 1.21 20.94 6.94
CA MET A 23 1.02 21.00 5.49
C MET A 23 2.17 20.33 4.74
N ILE A 24 1.84 19.56 3.70
CA ILE A 24 2.78 18.99 2.73
C ILE A 24 2.80 19.85 1.47
N GLY A 25 3.99 20.21 0.97
CA GLY A 25 4.10 21.10 -0.19
C GLY A 25 3.86 22.59 0.13
N SER A 26 3.91 23.45 -0.90
CA SER A 26 3.64 24.89 -0.83
C SER A 26 2.47 25.29 -1.73
N HIS A 27 1.25 25.26 -1.15
CA HIS A 27 0.04 25.62 -1.90
C HIS A 27 0.00 27.09 -2.36
N ALA A 28 0.77 27.96 -1.72
CA ALA A 28 0.90 29.36 -2.14
C ALA A 28 1.51 29.47 -3.54
N ASP A 29 2.38 28.54 -3.93
CA ASP A 29 3.02 28.51 -5.25
C ASP A 29 1.95 28.39 -6.34
N ILE A 30 0.96 27.54 -6.11
CA ILE A 30 -0.14 27.22 -7.04
C ILE A 30 -0.99 28.46 -7.28
N LEU A 31 -1.34 29.15 -6.20
CA LEU A 31 -2.11 30.40 -6.28
C LEU A 31 -1.32 31.48 -7.01
N LEU A 32 -0.04 31.66 -6.68
CA LEU A 32 0.82 32.66 -7.33
C LEU A 32 0.98 32.38 -8.83
N ARG A 33 1.16 31.12 -9.21
CA ARG A 33 1.19 30.68 -10.60
C ARG A 33 -0.09 31.00 -11.34
N ASP A 34 -1.24 30.66 -10.75
CA ASP A 34 -2.54 30.94 -11.38
C ASP A 34 -2.79 32.44 -11.53
N LEU A 35 -2.43 33.24 -10.52
CA LEU A 35 -2.52 34.70 -10.59
C LEU A 35 -1.65 35.27 -11.72
N ILE A 36 -0.43 34.78 -11.87
CA ILE A 36 0.50 35.27 -12.90
C ILE A 36 0.07 34.83 -14.30
N ILE A 37 -0.33 33.57 -14.49
CA ILE A 37 -0.58 33.00 -15.81
C ILE A 37 -1.98 33.31 -16.33
N LYS A 38 -2.99 33.38 -15.46
CA LYS A 38 -4.38 33.63 -15.88
C LYS A 38 -4.73 35.11 -15.90
N TYR A 39 -4.07 35.94 -15.09
CA TYR A 39 -4.45 37.34 -14.85
C TYR A 39 -3.31 38.33 -15.10
N GLU A 40 -2.41 37.98 -16.02
CA GLU A 40 -1.16 38.70 -16.36
C GLU A 40 -1.35 40.21 -16.63
N HIS A 41 -2.58 40.68 -16.89
CA HIS A 41 -2.92 42.07 -17.17
C HIS A 41 -3.69 42.82 -16.05
N ASP A 42 -4.25 42.13 -15.06
CA ASP A 42 -5.12 42.74 -14.03
C ASP A 42 -4.44 42.90 -12.66
N ILE A 43 -3.25 42.33 -12.47
CA ILE A 43 -2.60 42.26 -11.17
C ILE A 43 -1.18 42.82 -11.22
N HIS A 44 -0.89 43.84 -10.41
CA HIS A 44 0.45 44.43 -10.23
C HIS A 44 1.39 43.52 -9.41
N LEU A 45 1.50 42.24 -9.77
CA LEU A 45 2.46 41.32 -9.17
C LEU A 45 3.83 41.50 -9.84
N ASN A 46 4.86 41.79 -9.04
CA ASN A 46 6.22 41.79 -9.53
C ASN A 46 6.71 40.33 -9.67
N THR A 47 6.61 39.78 -10.87
CA THR A 47 6.96 38.39 -11.20
C THR A 47 8.38 38.03 -10.77
N ILE A 48 9.34 38.95 -10.93
CA ILE A 48 10.74 38.75 -10.50
C ILE A 48 10.84 38.58 -8.98
N GLN A 49 10.08 39.36 -8.21
CA GLN A 49 10.01 39.18 -6.77
C GLN A 49 9.37 37.83 -6.44
N VAL A 50 8.26 37.47 -7.08
CA VAL A 50 7.61 36.15 -6.86
C VAL A 50 8.60 35.00 -7.09
N VAL A 51 9.34 35.01 -8.19
CA VAL A 51 10.37 33.99 -8.46
C VAL A 51 11.40 33.91 -7.33
N LYS A 52 11.85 35.05 -6.78
CA LYS A 52 12.81 35.04 -5.66
C LYS A 52 12.26 34.35 -4.41
N ALA A 53 10.95 34.48 -4.12
CA ALA A 53 10.34 33.76 -2.99
C ALA A 53 10.22 32.27 -3.28
N LEU A 54 9.69 31.92 -4.45
CA LEU A 54 9.51 30.52 -4.85
C LEU A 54 10.84 29.77 -4.81
N ARG A 55 11.90 30.37 -5.35
CA ARG A 55 13.26 29.81 -5.33
C ARG A 55 13.77 29.58 -3.91
N LYS A 56 13.45 30.47 -2.98
CA LYS A 56 13.88 30.33 -1.57
C LYS A 56 13.15 29.16 -0.91
N VAL A 57 11.83 29.10 -1.06
CA VAL A 57 11.00 28.05 -0.44
C VAL A 57 11.36 26.68 -1.02
N ALA A 58 11.50 26.55 -2.33
CA ALA A 58 11.70 25.26 -3.00
C ALA A 58 13.08 24.60 -2.81
N ASN A 59 14.05 25.29 -2.20
CA ASN A 59 15.44 24.78 -2.06
C ASN A 59 16.02 24.88 -0.65
N GLN A 60 15.28 25.42 0.32
CA GLN A 60 15.78 25.62 1.68
C GLN A 60 14.82 25.04 2.69
N VAL A 61 15.37 24.51 3.78
CA VAL A 61 14.60 24.14 4.96
C VAL A 61 14.02 25.43 5.58
N GLN A 62 12.72 25.48 5.82
CA GLN A 62 12.10 26.61 6.49
C GLN A 62 11.92 26.36 7.99
N ALA A 63 11.82 27.44 8.77
CA ALA A 63 11.78 27.40 10.23
C ALA A 63 10.51 26.73 10.80
N HIS A 64 9.46 26.64 9.99
CA HIS A 64 8.13 26.16 10.37
C HIS A 64 7.71 24.95 9.49
N ASP A 65 8.63 24.02 9.29
CA ASP A 65 8.48 22.87 8.39
C ASP A 65 8.62 21.54 9.15
N SER A 66 7.52 20.95 9.61
CA SER A 66 7.55 19.56 10.09
C SER A 66 7.27 18.53 8.99
N CYS A 67 6.99 18.98 7.76
CA CYS A 67 6.67 18.10 6.62
C CYS A 67 7.31 18.58 5.29
N PHE A 68 8.33 19.43 5.35
CA PHE A 68 8.96 20.04 4.17
C PHE A 68 10.47 19.84 4.23
N ASP A 69 10.99 18.83 3.51
CA ASP A 69 12.43 18.55 3.38
C ASP A 69 12.87 18.60 1.90
N PRO A 70 12.98 19.80 1.31
CA PRO A 70 13.44 19.96 -0.07
C PRO A 70 14.82 19.34 -0.31
N PRO A 71 15.82 19.45 0.58
CA PRO A 71 17.11 18.80 0.39
C PRO A 71 17.02 17.30 0.12
N THR A 72 16.20 16.54 0.87
CA THR A 72 16.02 15.09 0.65
C THR A 72 15.39 14.80 -0.71
N TYR A 73 14.31 15.51 -1.06
CA TYR A 73 13.65 15.35 -2.35
C TYR A 73 14.54 15.76 -3.53
N ILE A 74 15.36 16.81 -3.39
CA ILE A 74 16.33 17.23 -4.40
C ILE A 74 17.42 16.18 -4.57
N LYS A 75 17.96 15.66 -3.46
CA LYS A 75 19.05 14.68 -3.44
C LYS A 75 18.64 13.34 -4.05
N TYR A 76 17.54 12.75 -3.57
CA TYR A 76 17.12 11.41 -3.97
C TYR A 76 16.17 11.41 -5.17
N GLN A 77 15.68 12.58 -5.58
CA GLN A 77 14.67 12.74 -6.63
C GLN A 77 13.30 12.13 -6.30
N TYR A 78 13.11 11.71 -5.06
CA TYR A 78 11.85 11.33 -4.42
C TYR A 78 12.08 11.41 -2.90
N VAL A 79 11.03 11.27 -2.10
CA VAL A 79 11.17 11.11 -0.65
C VAL A 79 11.15 9.61 -0.33
N PRO A 80 12.21 9.00 0.22
CA PRO A 80 12.19 7.59 0.61
C PRO A 80 11.22 7.32 1.77
N TYR A 81 10.54 6.17 1.76
CA TYR A 81 9.59 5.79 2.80
C TYR A 81 10.27 5.65 4.18
N GLU A 82 11.52 5.20 4.19
CA GLU A 82 12.35 5.05 5.38
C GLU A 82 12.70 6.40 6.03
N MET A 83 12.62 7.50 5.27
CA MET A 83 12.87 8.85 5.76
C MET A 83 11.58 9.52 6.24
N ASP A 84 10.46 9.29 5.55
CA ASP A 84 9.13 9.77 5.97
C ASP A 84 8.03 8.83 5.47
N HIS A 85 7.18 8.36 6.39
CA HIS A 85 6.04 7.48 6.09
C HIS A 85 5.02 8.08 5.10
N ARG A 86 5.06 9.39 4.85
CA ARG A 86 4.24 10.12 3.87
C ARG A 86 4.95 10.31 2.53
N SER A 87 6.03 9.55 2.29
CA SER A 87 6.91 9.61 1.11
C SER A 87 6.18 9.81 -0.22
N ALA A 88 5.15 9.02 -0.49
CA ALA A 88 4.36 9.11 -1.71
C ALA A 88 3.70 10.49 -1.86
N SER A 89 2.98 10.94 -0.82
CA SER A 89 2.29 12.23 -0.80
C SER A 89 3.28 13.40 -0.92
N LEU A 90 4.39 13.35 -0.19
CA LEU A 90 5.44 14.39 -0.24
C LEU A 90 6.08 14.48 -1.62
N THR A 91 6.40 13.33 -2.23
CA THR A 91 6.99 13.27 -3.58
C THR A 91 6.06 13.88 -4.62
N VAL A 92 4.76 13.56 -4.56
CA VAL A 92 3.76 14.12 -5.48
C VAL A 92 3.57 15.62 -5.25
N SER A 93 3.48 16.06 -3.99
CA SER A 93 3.35 17.49 -3.64
C SER A 93 4.52 18.32 -4.15
N TYR A 94 5.77 17.92 -3.87
CA TYR A 94 6.95 18.67 -4.31
C TYR A 94 7.12 18.69 -5.82
N ALA A 95 6.76 17.58 -6.49
CA ALA A 95 6.76 17.56 -7.94
C ALA A 95 5.75 18.55 -8.52
N TYR A 96 4.56 18.66 -7.92
CA TYR A 96 3.56 19.64 -8.35
C TYR A 96 3.97 21.09 -8.05
N ASP A 97 4.63 21.33 -6.92
CA ASP A 97 5.21 22.63 -6.58
C ASP A 97 6.29 23.02 -7.60
N ASP A 98 7.21 22.10 -7.94
CA ASP A 98 8.23 22.33 -8.97
C ASP A 98 7.62 22.62 -10.35
N TRP A 99 6.54 21.92 -10.74
CA TRP A 99 5.83 22.20 -11.99
C TRP A 99 5.26 23.62 -11.97
N THR A 100 4.70 24.01 -10.84
CA THR A 100 4.08 25.31 -10.63
C THR A 100 5.13 26.44 -10.72
N ILE A 101 6.27 26.27 -10.04
CA ILE A 101 7.38 27.21 -10.05
C ILE A 101 7.98 27.32 -11.45
N SER A 102 8.16 26.19 -12.15
CA SER A 102 8.61 26.16 -13.53
C SER A 102 7.76 27.05 -14.44
N ASN A 103 6.43 26.94 -14.34
CA ASN A 103 5.53 27.77 -15.13
C ASN A 103 5.66 29.28 -14.81
N VAL A 104 5.83 29.64 -13.53
CA VAL A 104 6.09 31.04 -13.13
C VAL A 104 7.42 31.55 -13.69
N MET A 105 8.46 30.71 -13.69
CA MET A 105 9.76 31.05 -14.25
C MET A 105 9.71 31.21 -15.77
N TYR A 106 8.94 30.37 -16.49
CA TYR A 106 8.69 30.57 -17.92
C TYR A 106 8.02 31.91 -18.19
N ALA A 107 6.96 32.26 -17.42
CA ALA A 107 6.30 33.57 -17.54
C ALA A 107 7.24 34.74 -17.20
N ALA A 108 8.23 34.54 -16.32
CA ALA A 108 9.26 35.52 -16.01
C ALA A 108 10.39 35.62 -17.05
N GLY A 109 10.38 34.80 -18.10
CA GLY A 109 11.45 34.73 -19.11
C GLY A 109 12.73 34.02 -18.64
N LEU A 110 12.68 33.29 -17.51
CA LEU A 110 13.82 32.57 -16.93
C LEU A 110 13.86 31.12 -17.43
N ILE A 111 14.09 30.96 -18.72
CA ILE A 111 13.86 29.69 -19.45
C ILE A 111 14.73 28.54 -18.91
N ASP A 112 16.02 28.76 -18.69
CA ASP A 112 16.94 27.69 -18.25
C ASP A 112 16.59 27.17 -16.85
N GLU A 113 16.30 28.10 -15.92
CA GLU A 113 15.85 27.74 -14.57
C GLU A 113 14.48 27.07 -14.62
N ALA A 114 13.55 27.57 -15.44
CA ALA A 114 12.23 26.96 -15.59
C ALA A 114 12.33 25.50 -16.02
N GLN A 115 13.27 25.16 -16.91
CA GLN A 115 13.50 23.79 -17.37
C GLN A 115 14.03 22.88 -16.26
N GLU A 116 14.87 23.39 -15.35
CA GLU A 116 15.36 22.63 -14.20
C GLU A 116 14.21 22.19 -13.30
N TYR A 117 13.33 23.13 -12.90
CA TYR A 117 12.15 22.81 -12.09
C TYR A 117 11.15 21.96 -12.86
N HIS A 118 11.01 22.16 -14.17
CA HIS A 118 10.18 21.29 -15.00
C HIS A 118 10.69 19.84 -14.94
N ASN A 119 11.99 19.63 -15.07
CA ASN A 119 12.59 18.30 -15.00
C ASN A 119 12.45 17.68 -13.60
N ARG A 120 12.55 18.48 -12.52
CA ARG A 120 12.26 18.02 -11.16
C ARG A 120 10.79 17.62 -10.99
N SER A 121 9.85 18.37 -11.56
CA SER A 121 8.42 18.04 -11.51
C SER A 121 8.08 16.69 -12.13
N ARG A 122 8.90 16.24 -13.09
CA ARG A 122 8.73 14.96 -13.76
C ARG A 122 9.15 13.76 -12.93
N ARG A 123 9.54 13.95 -11.67
CA ARG A 123 9.87 12.88 -10.73
C ARG A 123 8.64 12.13 -10.20
N ALA A 124 7.49 12.81 -10.06
CA ALA A 124 6.22 12.16 -9.70
C ALA A 124 5.47 11.58 -10.90
N SER A 125 5.71 12.11 -12.10
CA SER A 125 5.35 11.40 -13.33
C SER A 125 6.42 10.34 -13.57
N GLY A 126 6.28 9.16 -12.97
CA GLY A 126 7.21 8.05 -13.23
C GLY A 126 7.52 8.03 -14.74
N ASN A 127 8.79 8.26 -15.10
CA ASN A 127 9.16 8.36 -16.51
C ASN A 127 8.65 7.08 -17.16
N ARG A 128 7.69 7.20 -18.08
CA ARG A 128 7.23 6.04 -18.84
C ARG A 128 8.41 5.60 -19.69
N VAL A 129 9.03 4.50 -19.28
CA VAL A 129 10.08 3.84 -20.05
C VAL A 129 9.43 2.66 -20.72
N ASP A 130 9.40 2.68 -22.05
CA ASP A 130 8.90 1.57 -22.83
C ASP A 130 10.07 0.62 -23.13
N PHE A 131 9.88 -0.66 -22.80
CA PHE A 131 10.83 -1.74 -23.14
C PHE A 131 10.14 -2.74 -24.05
N ARG A 132 10.90 -3.30 -25.00
CA ARG A 132 10.49 -4.48 -25.73
C ARG A 132 11.04 -5.71 -25.02
N VAL A 133 10.17 -6.66 -24.71
CA VAL A 133 10.50 -7.92 -24.06
C VAL A 133 9.92 -9.08 -24.88
N ASP A 134 10.50 -10.27 -24.73
CA ASP A 134 10.01 -11.46 -25.42
C ASP A 134 8.81 -12.09 -24.70
N VAL A 135 8.77 -12.02 -23.38
CA VAL A 135 7.68 -12.53 -22.54
C VAL A 135 7.48 -11.68 -21.28
N VAL A 136 6.28 -11.77 -20.68
CA VAL A 136 5.92 -11.11 -19.41
C VAL A 136 5.37 -12.15 -18.42
N ILE A 137 5.88 -12.15 -17.19
CA ILE A 137 5.31 -12.96 -16.10
C ILE A 137 4.74 -12.01 -15.04
N GLY A 138 3.42 -12.07 -14.83
CA GLY A 138 2.70 -11.33 -13.80
C GLY A 138 2.69 -12.07 -12.47
N TYR A 139 3.45 -11.55 -11.52
CA TYR A 139 3.51 -11.95 -10.10
C TYR A 139 3.25 -10.74 -9.18
N ASP A 140 2.48 -9.77 -9.67
CA ASP A 140 2.24 -8.46 -9.06
C ASP A 140 1.03 -8.43 -8.11
N GLY A 141 0.69 -9.57 -7.53
CA GLY A 141 -0.27 -9.68 -6.43
C GLY A 141 -1.75 -9.62 -6.83
N CYS A 142 -2.62 -9.58 -5.80
CA CYS A 142 -4.07 -9.66 -5.97
C CYS A 142 -4.68 -8.52 -6.81
N HIS A 143 -4.01 -7.37 -6.92
CA HIS A 143 -4.39 -6.22 -7.75
C HIS A 143 -3.54 -6.08 -9.03
N SER A 144 -3.12 -7.22 -9.59
CA SER A 144 -2.25 -7.30 -10.77
C SER A 144 -2.60 -6.34 -11.91
N ALA A 145 -1.63 -5.49 -12.26
CA ALA A 145 -1.63 -4.67 -13.45
C ALA A 145 -1.44 -5.53 -14.71
N VAL A 146 -0.64 -6.60 -14.63
CA VAL A 146 -0.45 -7.55 -15.73
C VAL A 146 -1.77 -8.24 -16.10
N ARG A 147 -2.51 -8.75 -15.10
CA ARG A 147 -3.85 -9.34 -15.32
C ARG A 147 -4.80 -8.33 -15.95
N THR A 148 -4.82 -7.11 -15.44
CA THR A 148 -5.65 -6.02 -16.00
C THR A 148 -5.29 -5.70 -17.45
N ALA A 149 -4.01 -5.77 -17.81
CA ALA A 149 -3.57 -5.62 -19.20
C ALA A 149 -3.99 -6.82 -20.07
N MET A 150 -3.80 -8.05 -19.58
CA MET A 150 -4.17 -9.28 -20.29
C MET A 150 -5.68 -9.34 -20.60
N MET A 151 -6.55 -8.93 -19.66
CA MET A 151 -8.01 -8.85 -19.88
C MET A 151 -8.43 -7.97 -21.06
N LYS A 152 -7.58 -7.02 -21.49
CA LYS A 152 -7.87 -6.11 -22.61
C LYS A 152 -7.40 -6.64 -23.96
N ILE A 153 -6.49 -7.60 -23.97
CA ILE A 153 -5.81 -8.06 -25.19
C ILE A 153 -6.12 -9.53 -25.51
N ASP A 154 -6.73 -10.27 -24.57
CA ASP A 154 -7.06 -11.68 -24.75
C ASP A 154 -8.34 -12.10 -23.99
N ALA A 155 -8.89 -13.27 -24.34
CA ALA A 155 -10.10 -13.83 -23.77
C ALA A 155 -9.80 -14.59 -22.47
N ILE A 156 -9.61 -13.84 -21.38
CA ILE A 156 -9.38 -14.38 -20.04
C ILE A 156 -10.59 -14.14 -19.14
N ASN A 157 -11.10 -15.21 -18.53
CA ASN A 157 -12.14 -15.13 -17.52
C ASN A 157 -11.51 -14.78 -16.18
N VAL A 158 -11.98 -13.69 -15.56
CA VAL A 158 -11.55 -13.27 -14.22
C VAL A 158 -12.78 -13.12 -13.33
N ALA A 159 -12.78 -13.83 -12.21
CA ALA A 159 -13.76 -13.68 -11.14
C ALA A 159 -13.05 -13.14 -9.91
N GLN A 160 -13.47 -11.96 -9.43
CA GLN A 160 -12.92 -11.33 -8.24
C GLN A 160 -14.04 -11.07 -7.24
N GLU A 161 -13.84 -11.51 -6.01
CA GLU A 161 -14.82 -11.42 -4.94
C GLU A 161 -14.17 -10.89 -3.67
N TYR A 162 -14.82 -9.90 -3.06
CA TYR A 162 -14.48 -9.43 -1.72
C TYR A 162 -15.34 -10.14 -0.70
N PHE A 163 -14.71 -10.65 0.36
CA PHE A 163 -15.43 -11.26 1.46
C PHE A 163 -16.02 -10.19 2.39
N GLU A 164 -17.11 -10.54 3.08
CA GLU A 164 -17.63 -9.72 4.17
C GLU A 164 -16.70 -9.73 5.41
N THR A 165 -15.82 -10.74 5.49
CA THR A 165 -14.77 -10.84 6.51
C THR A 165 -13.59 -9.94 6.18
N TYR A 166 -13.18 -9.16 7.18
CA TYR A 166 -12.01 -8.29 7.17
C TYR A 166 -11.01 -8.78 8.21
N TYR A 167 -9.76 -8.34 8.10
CA TYR A 167 -8.73 -8.62 9.08
C TYR A 167 -8.11 -7.35 9.68
N MET A 168 -7.64 -7.44 10.91
CA MET A 168 -6.84 -6.42 11.57
C MET A 168 -5.74 -7.09 12.39
N GLU A 169 -4.54 -6.53 12.37
CA GLU A 169 -3.37 -7.06 13.07
C GLU A 169 -3.13 -6.32 14.39
N PHE A 170 -2.67 -7.07 15.39
CA PHE A 170 -2.28 -6.65 16.73
C PHE A 170 -0.96 -7.32 17.09
N CYS A 171 -0.27 -6.81 18.11
CA CYS A 171 0.97 -7.40 18.59
C CYS A 171 0.81 -7.87 20.04
N ILE A 172 1.21 -9.10 20.33
CA ILE A 172 1.44 -9.56 21.71
C ILE A 172 2.94 -9.36 21.99
N PRO A 173 3.31 -8.40 22.86
CA PRO A 173 4.72 -8.15 23.15
C PRO A 173 5.33 -9.27 24.02
N PRO A 174 6.65 -9.46 23.97
CA PRO A 174 7.34 -10.34 24.89
C PRO A 174 7.26 -9.80 26.33
N LYS A 175 7.27 -10.69 27.32
CA LYS A 175 7.30 -10.32 28.74
C LYS A 175 8.62 -10.74 29.36
N ASN A 176 9.37 -9.79 29.92
CA ASN A 176 10.72 -10.03 30.46
C ASN A 176 11.64 -10.73 29.46
N ASP A 177 11.56 -10.34 28.18
CA ASP A 177 12.31 -10.94 27.08
C ASP A 177 12.06 -12.47 26.95
N GLN A 178 10.83 -12.91 27.21
CA GLN A 178 10.36 -14.29 27.04
C GLN A 178 9.03 -14.31 26.29
N PHE A 179 8.76 -15.41 25.60
CA PHE A 179 7.45 -15.66 25.00
C PHE A 179 6.39 -15.72 26.11
N VAL A 180 5.24 -15.10 25.88
CA VAL A 180 4.11 -15.11 26.83
C VAL A 180 3.19 -16.32 26.68
N MET A 181 3.32 -17.04 25.56
CA MET A 181 2.62 -18.28 25.22
C MET A 181 3.62 -19.27 24.62
N GLU A 182 3.23 -20.52 24.44
CA GLU A 182 4.12 -21.54 23.87
C GLU A 182 4.50 -21.21 22.42
N PRO A 183 5.79 -21.05 22.07
CA PRO A 183 6.22 -20.49 20.79
C PRO A 183 6.14 -21.45 19.59
N ASN A 184 5.85 -22.74 19.80
CA ASN A 184 5.84 -23.74 18.73
C ASN A 184 4.42 -24.18 18.31
N TYR A 185 3.42 -23.32 18.54
CA TYR A 185 2.03 -23.56 18.17
C TYR A 185 1.43 -22.39 17.43
N LEU A 186 0.48 -22.70 16.54
CA LEU A 186 -0.48 -21.73 16.04
C LEU A 186 -1.58 -21.55 17.09
N HIS A 187 -1.63 -20.38 17.71
CA HIS A 187 -2.67 -20.07 18.71
C HIS A 187 -3.93 -19.59 18.01
N ILE A 188 -5.08 -20.15 18.36
CA ILE A 188 -6.37 -19.83 17.73
C ILE A 188 -7.42 -19.63 18.84
N TRP A 189 -8.12 -18.51 18.79
CA TRP A 189 -9.33 -18.23 19.57
C TRP A 189 -10.54 -18.24 18.64
N PRO A 190 -11.16 -19.41 18.38
CA PRO A 190 -12.29 -19.50 17.48
C PRO A 190 -13.56 -18.98 18.16
N ARG A 191 -14.31 -18.10 17.51
CA ARG A 191 -15.71 -17.79 17.83
C ARG A 191 -16.55 -18.08 16.59
N HIS A 192 -17.87 -18.01 16.72
CA HIS A 192 -18.75 -18.45 15.64
C HIS A 192 -18.61 -17.59 14.37
N GLN A 193 -18.65 -16.26 14.49
CA GLN A 193 -18.61 -15.34 13.35
C GLN A 193 -17.24 -14.69 13.13
N PHE A 194 -16.31 -14.83 14.07
CA PHE A 194 -15.01 -14.15 14.06
C PHE A 194 -13.98 -14.98 14.83
N MET A 195 -12.70 -14.75 14.56
CA MET A 195 -11.62 -15.51 15.19
C MET A 195 -10.38 -14.66 15.35
N LEU A 196 -9.59 -14.96 16.39
CA LEU A 196 -8.26 -14.40 16.59
C LEU A 196 -7.23 -15.51 16.36
N ILE A 197 -6.14 -15.23 15.66
CA ILE A 197 -4.99 -16.14 15.57
C ILE A 197 -3.72 -15.41 16.01
N ALA A 198 -2.74 -16.13 16.54
CA ALA A 198 -1.43 -15.55 16.83
C ALA A 198 -0.30 -16.47 16.35
N LEU A 199 0.65 -15.87 15.61
CA LEU A 199 1.86 -16.52 15.12
C LEU A 199 3.09 -15.97 15.86
N PRO A 200 4.01 -16.85 16.29
CA PRO A 200 5.22 -16.47 17.02
C PRO A 200 6.24 -15.78 16.10
N ASN A 201 6.91 -14.76 16.62
CA ASN A 201 8.02 -14.07 15.97
C ASN A 201 9.36 -14.43 16.63
N GLN A 202 10.47 -14.19 15.93
CA GLN A 202 11.82 -14.47 16.45
C GLN A 202 12.23 -13.57 17.63
N ASP A 203 11.65 -12.36 17.72
CA ASP A 203 11.86 -11.41 18.81
C ASP A 203 11.01 -11.73 20.06
N LYS A 204 10.37 -12.91 20.07
CA LYS A 204 9.53 -13.43 21.14
C LYS A 204 8.17 -12.75 21.29
N SER A 205 7.81 -11.85 20.37
CA SER A 205 6.44 -11.34 20.22
C SER A 205 5.55 -12.34 19.46
N PHE A 206 4.25 -12.06 19.38
CA PHE A 206 3.35 -12.73 18.44
C PHE A 206 2.59 -11.71 17.59
N THR A 207 2.54 -11.94 16.28
CA THR A 207 1.63 -11.23 15.39
C THR A 207 0.26 -11.86 15.50
N THR A 208 -0.71 -11.05 15.91
CA THR A 208 -2.08 -11.50 16.20
C THR A 208 -3.04 -10.92 15.17
N THR A 209 -3.85 -11.76 14.52
CA THR A 209 -4.78 -11.31 13.48
C THR A 209 -6.22 -11.61 13.89
N LEU A 210 -7.05 -10.57 13.96
CA LEU A 210 -8.49 -10.69 14.15
C LEU A 210 -9.17 -10.75 12.79
N PHE A 211 -9.87 -11.84 12.49
CA PHE A 211 -10.78 -11.93 11.36
C PHE A 211 -12.21 -11.75 11.83
N SER A 212 -12.92 -10.77 11.27
CA SER A 212 -14.30 -10.48 11.65
C SER A 212 -15.09 -9.85 10.50
N PRO A 213 -16.40 -10.11 10.38
CA PRO A 213 -17.30 -9.39 9.49
C PRO A 213 -17.17 -7.88 9.65
N ILE A 214 -17.21 -7.16 8.53
CA ILE A 214 -17.19 -5.69 8.52
C ILE A 214 -18.35 -5.08 9.33
N SER A 215 -19.47 -5.78 9.44
CA SER A 215 -20.62 -5.39 10.25
C SER A 215 -20.28 -5.27 11.73
N ILE A 216 -19.44 -6.16 12.26
CA ILE A 216 -18.98 -6.11 13.66
C ILE A 216 -17.97 -4.98 13.84
N PHE A 217 -17.00 -4.82 12.94
CA PHE A 217 -16.07 -3.68 13.01
C PHE A 217 -16.80 -2.32 13.04
N ARG A 218 -17.90 -2.20 12.30
CA ARG A 218 -18.74 -0.99 12.29
C ARG A 218 -19.49 -0.72 13.59
N THR A 219 -19.68 -1.71 14.46
CA THR A 219 -20.29 -1.47 15.79
C THR A 219 -19.27 -1.00 16.84
N LEU A 220 -17.97 -1.12 16.56
CA LEU A 220 -16.90 -0.77 17.51
C LEU A 220 -16.37 0.64 17.20
N GLU A 221 -17.12 1.65 17.64
CA GLU A 221 -16.84 3.07 17.32
C GLU A 221 -15.97 3.76 18.40
N THR A 222 -16.06 3.31 19.65
CA THR A 222 -15.34 3.91 20.79
C THR A 222 -14.34 2.95 21.43
N ALA A 223 -13.39 3.49 22.19
CA ALA A 223 -12.44 2.68 22.95
C ALA A 223 -13.12 1.72 23.94
N ASP A 224 -14.27 2.12 24.49
CA ASP A 224 -15.04 1.26 25.40
C ASP A 224 -15.72 0.11 24.66
N ASP A 225 -16.24 0.34 23.45
CA ASP A 225 -16.82 -0.71 22.61
C ASP A 225 -15.77 -1.77 22.25
N VAL A 226 -14.60 -1.32 21.80
CA VAL A 226 -13.48 -2.20 21.43
C VAL A 226 -13.04 -3.03 22.62
N LEU A 227 -12.79 -2.40 23.79
CA LEU A 227 -12.36 -3.13 24.97
C LEU A 227 -13.44 -4.08 25.51
N THR A 228 -14.71 -3.68 25.46
CA THR A 228 -15.83 -4.53 25.88
C THR A 228 -15.91 -5.77 24.99
N PHE A 229 -15.81 -5.59 23.67
CA PHE A 229 -15.75 -6.69 22.71
C PHE A 229 -14.59 -7.65 23.00
N PHE A 230 -13.37 -7.12 23.14
CA PHE A 230 -12.20 -7.95 23.44
C PHE A 230 -12.29 -8.63 24.80
N ARG A 231 -12.79 -7.98 25.86
CA ARG A 231 -12.96 -8.61 27.18
C ARG A 231 -14.04 -9.68 27.18
N GLN A 232 -15.13 -9.46 26.44
CA GLN A 232 -16.21 -10.42 26.34
C GLN A 232 -15.79 -11.67 25.58
N TYR A 233 -15.13 -11.49 24.43
CA TYR A 233 -14.83 -12.60 23.53
C TYR A 233 -13.41 -13.11 23.64
N PHE A 234 -12.42 -12.33 24.06
CA PHE A 234 -11.00 -12.72 24.10
C PHE A 234 -10.30 -12.27 25.41
N PRO A 235 -10.83 -12.63 26.60
CA PRO A 235 -10.36 -12.07 27.88
C PRO A 235 -8.88 -12.36 28.20
N ASP A 236 -8.38 -13.53 27.79
CA ASP A 236 -6.99 -13.92 27.93
C ASP A 236 -6.08 -13.17 26.94
N ALA A 237 -6.51 -13.01 25.69
CA ALA A 237 -5.80 -12.19 24.70
C ALA A 237 -5.63 -10.74 25.17
N VAL A 238 -6.64 -10.14 25.84
CA VAL A 238 -6.51 -8.81 26.47
C VAL A 238 -5.37 -8.78 27.49
N SER A 239 -5.17 -9.86 28.23
CA SER A 239 -4.10 -9.97 29.22
C SER A 239 -2.72 -10.11 28.59
N PHE A 240 -2.63 -10.65 27.36
CA PHE A 240 -1.40 -10.78 26.60
C PHE A 240 -1.03 -9.52 25.81
N ILE A 241 -1.99 -8.94 25.08
CA ILE A 241 -1.80 -7.76 24.23
C ILE A 241 -1.68 -6.48 25.07
N GLY A 242 -2.57 -6.32 26.06
CA GLY A 242 -2.73 -5.10 26.84
C GLY A 242 -3.84 -4.20 26.30
N ALA A 243 -4.66 -3.66 27.22
CA ALA A 243 -5.85 -2.88 26.87
C ALA A 243 -5.53 -1.60 26.07
N ASN A 244 -4.48 -0.88 26.45
CA ASN A 244 -4.07 0.34 25.74
C ASN A 244 -3.58 0.03 24.32
N GLU A 245 -2.80 -1.03 24.16
CA GLU A 245 -2.25 -1.47 22.87
C GLU A 245 -3.38 -1.86 21.89
N ILE A 246 -4.41 -2.56 22.38
CA ILE A 246 -5.60 -2.89 21.59
C ILE A 246 -6.28 -1.61 21.07
N ILE A 247 -6.51 -0.63 21.94
CA ILE A 247 -7.17 0.63 21.55
C ILE A 247 -6.29 1.39 20.55
N GLU A 248 -5.02 1.59 20.86
CA GLU A 248 -4.09 2.35 20.02
C GLU A 248 -3.96 1.71 18.63
N THR A 249 -3.81 0.38 18.57
CA THR A 249 -3.74 -0.36 17.30
C THR A 249 -5.04 -0.25 16.52
N TYR A 250 -6.18 -0.43 17.18
CA TYR A 250 -7.49 -0.40 16.53
C TYR A 250 -7.81 0.96 15.88
N PHE A 251 -7.46 2.07 16.53
CA PHE A 251 -7.74 3.41 16.01
C PHE A 251 -6.63 4.00 15.13
N SER A 252 -5.42 3.45 15.16
CA SER A 252 -4.33 3.87 14.27
C SER A 252 -4.37 3.20 12.90
N SER A 253 -5.09 2.08 12.77
CA SER A 253 -5.17 1.28 11.54
C SER A 253 -6.62 1.02 11.13
N LYS A 254 -6.84 0.57 9.89
CA LYS A 254 -8.18 0.23 9.38
C LYS A 254 -8.26 -1.28 9.14
N PRO A 255 -9.42 -1.91 9.40
CA PRO A 255 -9.65 -3.28 8.98
C PRO A 255 -9.47 -3.41 7.47
N GLN A 256 -8.77 -4.46 7.03
CA GLN A 256 -8.43 -4.71 5.64
C GLN A 256 -9.35 -5.78 5.03
N PRO A 257 -9.85 -5.58 3.80
CA PRO A 257 -10.70 -6.56 3.14
C PRO A 257 -9.90 -7.79 2.71
N LEU A 258 -10.57 -8.93 2.68
CA LEU A 258 -10.05 -10.13 2.04
C LEU A 258 -10.58 -10.24 0.61
N ILE A 259 -9.76 -10.74 -0.30
CA ILE A 259 -10.08 -10.83 -1.72
C ILE A 259 -9.71 -12.19 -2.32
N SER A 260 -10.65 -12.76 -3.06
CA SER A 260 -10.46 -13.97 -3.85
C SER A 260 -10.44 -13.60 -5.33
N THR A 261 -9.49 -14.13 -6.07
CA THR A 261 -9.37 -13.95 -7.52
C THR A 261 -9.21 -15.31 -8.15
N LYS A 262 -9.98 -15.59 -9.21
CA LYS A 262 -9.81 -16.76 -10.07
C LYS A 262 -9.65 -16.27 -11.49
N CYS A 263 -8.67 -16.81 -12.19
CA CYS A 263 -8.32 -16.42 -13.56
C CYS A 263 -8.19 -17.68 -14.42
N GLU A 264 -8.80 -17.72 -15.60
CA GLU A 264 -8.60 -18.82 -16.54
C GLU A 264 -8.83 -18.36 -18.00
N PRO A 265 -7.93 -18.68 -18.94
CA PRO A 265 -6.61 -19.29 -18.75
C PRO A 265 -5.61 -18.37 -18.03
N HIS A 266 -4.51 -18.91 -17.50
CA HIS A 266 -3.45 -18.12 -16.86
C HIS A 266 -2.45 -17.50 -17.86
N THR A 267 -2.51 -17.88 -19.13
CA THR A 267 -1.63 -17.40 -20.20
C THR A 267 -2.43 -16.87 -21.38
N THR A 268 -1.83 -15.97 -22.16
CA THR A 268 -2.37 -15.52 -23.45
C THR A 268 -2.31 -16.64 -24.50
N TYR A 269 -3.12 -16.54 -25.54
CA TYR A 269 -3.19 -17.46 -26.67
C TYR A 269 -1.83 -17.69 -27.34
N ASN A 270 -1.01 -16.63 -27.43
CA ASN A 270 0.33 -16.69 -28.01
C ASN A 270 1.41 -17.19 -27.05
N GLY A 271 1.11 -17.37 -25.76
CA GLY A 271 2.10 -17.76 -24.75
C GLY A 271 3.15 -16.68 -24.45
N ASP A 272 2.89 -15.40 -24.76
CA ASP A 272 3.80 -14.30 -24.48
C ASP A 272 3.61 -13.69 -23.08
N MET A 273 2.52 -14.04 -22.39
CA MET A 273 2.24 -13.60 -21.03
C MET A 273 1.76 -14.75 -20.13
N LEU A 274 2.15 -14.74 -18.86
CA LEU A 274 1.72 -15.72 -17.85
C LEU A 274 1.41 -15.03 -16.52
N LEU A 275 0.33 -15.43 -15.85
CA LEU A 275 0.00 -15.05 -14.47
C LEU A 275 0.36 -16.16 -13.48
N MET A 276 0.91 -15.78 -12.32
CA MET A 276 1.29 -16.69 -11.24
C MET A 276 1.00 -16.09 -9.86
N GLY A 277 0.91 -16.96 -8.84
CA GLY A 277 0.60 -16.55 -7.47
C GLY A 277 -0.72 -15.78 -7.38
N ASP A 278 -0.78 -14.81 -6.48
CA ASP A 278 -1.97 -13.99 -6.24
C ASP A 278 -2.45 -13.19 -7.47
N ALA A 279 -1.59 -12.98 -8.48
CA ALA A 279 -1.99 -12.37 -9.74
C ALA A 279 -2.95 -13.28 -10.52
N ALA A 280 -2.76 -14.60 -10.43
CA ALA A 280 -3.60 -15.62 -11.03
C ALA A 280 -4.72 -16.11 -10.09
N HIS A 281 -4.40 -16.36 -8.82
CA HIS A 281 -5.27 -17.10 -7.89
C HIS A 281 -5.18 -16.62 -6.43
N SER A 282 -5.50 -15.35 -6.16
CA SER A 282 -5.58 -14.88 -4.77
C SER A 282 -6.69 -15.64 -3.99
N MET A 283 -6.40 -16.02 -2.76
CA MET A 283 -7.31 -16.80 -1.92
C MET A 283 -7.42 -16.22 -0.51
N ALA A 284 -8.52 -16.52 0.19
CA ALA A 284 -8.66 -16.14 1.58
C ALA A 284 -7.58 -16.85 2.43
N PRO A 285 -7.00 -16.16 3.44
CA PRO A 285 -5.83 -16.63 4.17
C PRO A 285 -6.13 -17.74 5.21
N PHE A 286 -7.33 -18.31 5.23
CA PHE A 286 -7.77 -19.24 6.26
C PHE A 286 -6.95 -20.54 6.35
N TYR A 287 -6.35 -20.97 5.24
CA TYR A 287 -5.46 -22.13 5.18
C TYR A 287 -3.96 -21.79 5.13
N ALA A 288 -3.62 -20.49 5.10
CA ALA A 288 -2.26 -20.01 4.90
C ALA A 288 -1.52 -20.67 3.71
N GLN A 289 -2.24 -21.03 2.65
CA GLN A 289 -1.68 -21.71 1.47
C GLN A 289 -1.36 -20.79 0.29
N GLY A 290 -1.66 -19.49 0.37
CA GLY A 290 -1.39 -18.56 -0.74
C GLY A 290 0.09 -18.54 -1.16
N MET A 291 0.98 -18.29 -0.19
CA MET A 291 2.43 -18.31 -0.42
C MET A 291 2.94 -19.68 -0.89
N ASN A 292 2.51 -20.77 -0.23
CA ASN A 292 2.92 -22.13 -0.61
C ASN A 292 2.47 -22.48 -2.03
N SER A 293 1.26 -22.06 -2.41
CA SER A 293 0.71 -22.23 -3.76
C SER A 293 1.46 -21.41 -4.79
N ALA A 294 1.92 -20.21 -4.46
CA ALA A 294 2.76 -19.40 -5.33
C ALA A 294 4.16 -20.01 -5.51
N PHE A 295 4.72 -20.65 -4.47
CA PHE A 295 5.98 -21.40 -4.61
C PHE A 295 5.81 -22.68 -5.44
N GLU A 296 4.68 -23.38 -5.29
CA GLU A 296 4.34 -24.52 -6.15
C GLU A 296 4.22 -24.09 -7.62
N ASP A 297 3.66 -22.91 -7.92
CA ASP A 297 3.63 -22.36 -9.28
C ASP A 297 5.03 -22.25 -9.89
N CYS A 298 5.99 -21.74 -9.13
CA CYS A 298 7.39 -21.60 -9.58
C CYS A 298 8.00 -22.95 -9.95
N LEU A 299 7.74 -23.98 -9.15
CA LEU A 299 8.22 -25.34 -9.40
C LEU A 299 7.58 -25.93 -10.67
N VAL A 300 6.25 -25.83 -10.78
CA VAL A 300 5.51 -26.33 -11.95
C VAL A 300 5.95 -25.61 -13.23
N LEU A 301 6.09 -24.28 -13.19
CA LEU A 301 6.58 -23.52 -14.33
C LEU A 301 7.99 -23.98 -14.73
N PHE A 302 8.89 -24.16 -13.77
CA PHE A 302 10.26 -24.59 -14.04
C PHE A 302 10.31 -25.97 -14.70
N ASP A 303 9.47 -26.91 -14.26
CA ASP A 303 9.35 -28.22 -14.89
C ASP A 303 8.80 -28.11 -16.32
N LYS A 304 7.78 -27.26 -16.55
CA LYS A 304 7.24 -27.03 -17.89
C LYS A 304 8.24 -26.36 -18.82
N LEU A 305 9.07 -25.46 -18.31
CA LEU A 305 10.18 -24.88 -19.07
C LEU A 305 11.18 -25.96 -19.48
N LYS A 306 11.59 -26.84 -18.56
CA LYS A 306 12.51 -27.95 -18.87
C LYS A 306 11.93 -28.90 -19.93
N GLU A 307 10.68 -29.33 -19.75
CA GLU A 307 9.99 -30.23 -20.68
C GLU A 307 9.90 -29.65 -22.10
N ASN A 308 9.80 -28.33 -22.22
CA ASN A 308 9.68 -27.63 -23.49
C ASN A 308 11.02 -27.01 -23.97
N ASN A 309 12.16 -27.49 -23.48
CA ASN A 309 13.50 -27.00 -23.86
C ASN A 309 13.66 -25.48 -23.70
N PHE A 310 13.05 -24.90 -22.67
CA PHE A 310 13.01 -23.47 -22.37
C PHE A 310 12.36 -22.60 -23.47
N ASP A 311 11.48 -23.19 -24.28
CA ASP A 311 10.55 -22.45 -25.13
C ASP A 311 9.41 -21.90 -24.26
N PHE A 312 9.51 -20.61 -23.90
CA PHE A 312 8.58 -19.97 -22.96
C PHE A 312 7.12 -19.99 -23.45
N PRO A 313 6.79 -19.60 -24.70
CA PRO A 313 5.42 -19.72 -25.20
C PRO A 313 4.83 -21.12 -25.09
N LYS A 314 5.58 -22.15 -25.48
CA LYS A 314 5.10 -23.53 -25.35
C LYS A 314 4.98 -23.95 -23.88
N ALA A 315 5.94 -23.58 -23.04
CA ALA A 315 5.90 -23.87 -21.62
C ALA A 315 4.72 -23.19 -20.92
N PHE A 316 4.38 -21.95 -21.29
CA PHE A 316 3.23 -21.23 -20.75
C PHE A 316 1.91 -21.83 -21.23
N SER A 317 1.81 -22.21 -22.51
CA SER A 317 0.62 -22.96 -23.00
C SER A 317 0.47 -24.33 -22.34
N ALA A 318 1.60 -24.99 -22.03
CA ALA A 318 1.62 -26.26 -21.29
C ALA A 318 1.47 -26.09 -19.77
N TYR A 319 1.58 -24.85 -19.27
CA TYR A 319 1.35 -24.49 -17.87
C TYR A 319 -0.14 -24.59 -17.58
N ASN A 320 -0.58 -25.82 -17.32
CA ASN A 320 -1.92 -26.11 -16.87
C ASN A 320 -1.84 -26.47 -15.40
N ARG A 321 -2.10 -25.49 -14.53
CA ARG A 321 -2.45 -25.77 -13.15
C ARG A 321 -3.96 -25.95 -13.13
N PRO A 322 -4.48 -27.18 -12.96
CA PRO A 322 -5.91 -27.31 -12.70
C PRO A 322 -6.21 -26.41 -11.51
N LEU A 323 -7.24 -25.57 -11.63
CA LEU A 323 -7.75 -24.80 -10.50
C LEU A 323 -7.97 -25.82 -9.38
N ARG A 324 -7.04 -25.88 -8.40
CA ARG A 324 -7.36 -26.49 -7.13
C ARG A 324 -8.44 -25.57 -6.60
N ILE A 325 -9.68 -25.96 -6.81
CA ILE A 325 -10.83 -25.36 -6.17
C ILE A 325 -10.66 -25.70 -4.70
N HIS A 326 -9.76 -24.98 -4.02
CA HIS A 326 -9.88 -24.79 -2.60
C HIS A 326 -11.25 -24.13 -2.48
N LYS A 327 -12.24 -24.91 -2.01
CA LYS A 327 -13.57 -24.40 -1.78
C LYS A 327 -13.41 -23.08 -1.05
N GLN A 328 -14.15 -22.08 -1.50
CA GLN A 328 -14.20 -20.80 -0.86
C GLN A 328 -14.82 -21.02 0.51
N ILE A 329 -13.97 -21.25 1.49
CA ILE A 329 -14.39 -21.55 2.85
C ILE A 329 -14.54 -20.20 3.53
N SER A 330 -15.78 -19.80 3.81
CA SER A 330 -16.06 -18.66 4.67
C SER A 330 -15.82 -19.05 6.12
N ILE A 331 -15.64 -18.07 7.00
CA ILE A 331 -15.48 -18.31 8.45
C ILE A 331 -16.64 -19.12 9.03
N GLU A 332 -17.84 -18.97 8.48
CA GLU A 332 -19.02 -19.74 8.88
C GLU A 332 -18.88 -21.26 8.66
N TYR A 333 -18.02 -21.69 7.71
CA TYR A 333 -17.68 -23.10 7.46
C TYR A 333 -16.42 -23.57 8.20
N LEU A 334 -15.68 -22.69 8.89
CA LEU A 334 -14.49 -23.04 9.68
C LEU A 334 -14.82 -23.48 11.11
N ASP A 335 -16.02 -24.01 11.35
CA ASP A 335 -16.38 -24.50 12.67
C ASP A 335 -15.44 -25.64 13.08
N SER A 336 -15.07 -25.65 14.37
CA SER A 336 -13.95 -26.41 14.96
C SER A 336 -13.91 -27.90 14.61
N ASN A 337 -15.06 -28.51 14.26
CA ASN A 337 -15.16 -29.91 13.87
C ASN A 337 -14.76 -30.19 12.41
N GLU A 338 -14.92 -29.26 11.47
CA GLU A 338 -14.52 -29.48 10.06
C GLU A 338 -13.03 -29.28 9.81
N MET A 339 -12.38 -28.38 10.58
CA MET A 339 -10.92 -28.25 10.58
C MET A 339 -10.24 -29.57 11.00
N ILE A 340 -10.76 -30.25 12.04
CA ILE A 340 -10.21 -31.53 12.52
C ILE A 340 -10.42 -32.64 11.48
N ASN A 341 -11.63 -32.77 10.92
CA ASN A 341 -11.95 -33.84 9.97
C ASN A 341 -11.20 -33.73 8.62
N TYR A 342 -10.87 -32.52 8.16
CA TYR A 342 -10.16 -32.34 6.88
C TYR A 342 -8.65 -32.66 6.96
N PHE A 343 -8.01 -32.48 8.13
CA PHE A 343 -6.61 -32.90 8.31
C PHE A 343 -6.45 -34.42 8.39
N ASP A 344 -7.50 -35.14 8.80
CA ASP A 344 -7.53 -36.60 8.74
C ASP A 344 -7.61 -37.09 7.27
N ASP A 345 -8.39 -36.42 6.41
CA ASP A 345 -8.58 -36.80 5.00
C ASP A 345 -7.37 -36.52 4.08
N ILE A 346 -6.42 -35.65 4.48
CA ILE A 346 -5.16 -35.40 3.73
C ILE A 346 -4.04 -36.37 4.16
N SER A 347 -4.26 -37.14 5.23
CA SER A 347 -3.29 -38.12 5.74
C SER A 347 -3.43 -39.53 5.13
N THR A 348 -4.35 -39.71 4.17
CA THR A 348 -4.51 -40.90 3.32
C THR A 348 -4.32 -40.56 1.86
#